data_AF-A0A7S0G6T9-F1
#
_entry.id   AF-A0A7S0G6T9-F1
#
_cell.length_a   1.000
_cell.length_b   1.000
_cell.length_c   1.000
_cell.angle_alpha   90.00
_cell.angle_beta   90.00
_cell.angle_gamma   90.00
#
_symmetry.space_group_name_H-M   'P 1'
#
loop_
_entity.id
_entity.type
_entity.pdbx_description
1 polymer ?
#
loop_
_entity_poly.entity_id
_entity_poly.type
_entity_poly.pdbx_seq_one_letter_code
_entity_poly.pdbx_strand_id
1 'polypeptide(L)'
;GKPVTPKEQAEILFGLLNKEPKFSKAPIGVMDVGIAVLDFISKLLPGAKDAAEFARIGKYYAVEDMVGPQYGSDTLEDFFADVIENGLEGQELGSAAVFSD
;
A
#
# COMPACT_ATOMS: atom_id res chain seq x y z
N GLY A 1 -4.61 18.48 -2.02
CA GLY A 1 -6.09 18.32 -1.99
C GLY A 1 -6.56 17.88 -0.61
N LYS A 2 -7.88 17.69 -0.42
CA LYS A 2 -8.44 17.12 0.82
C LYS A 2 -7.93 15.68 1.06
N PRO A 3 -7.79 15.21 2.31
CA PRO A 3 -7.51 13.80 2.58
C PRO A 3 -8.56 12.90 1.91
N VAL A 4 -8.10 11.79 1.34
CA VAL A 4 -8.91 10.82 0.60
C VAL A 4 -8.74 9.44 1.21
N THR A 5 -9.87 8.77 1.46
CA THR A 5 -9.89 7.41 1.99
C THR A 5 -9.35 6.41 0.96
N PRO A 6 -8.83 5.23 1.37
CA PRO A 6 -8.36 4.23 0.42
C PRO A 6 -9.38 3.83 -0.66
N LYS A 7 -10.69 3.84 -0.32
CA LYS A 7 -11.75 3.58 -1.29
C LYS A 7 -11.87 4.70 -2.32
N GLU A 8 -11.85 5.96 -1.90
CA GLU A 8 -11.90 7.11 -2.80
C GLU A 8 -10.66 7.17 -3.72
N GLN A 9 -9.47 6.85 -3.20
CA GLN A 9 -8.25 6.77 -4.02
C GLN A 9 -8.41 5.74 -5.14
N ALA A 10 -8.95 4.57 -4.82
CA ALA A 10 -9.21 3.53 -5.82
C ALA A 10 -10.29 3.96 -6.81
N GLU A 11 -11.36 4.64 -6.37
CA GLU A 11 -12.39 5.19 -7.26
C GLU A 11 -11.83 6.18 -8.28
N ILE A 12 -10.93 7.08 -7.84
CA ILE A 12 -10.20 7.99 -8.74
C ILE A 12 -9.43 7.19 -9.80
N LEU A 13 -8.62 6.21 -9.37
CA LEU A 13 -7.81 5.41 -10.28
C LEU A 13 -8.65 4.60 -11.28
N PHE A 14 -9.72 3.94 -10.83
CA PHE A 14 -10.64 3.22 -11.71
C PHE A 14 -11.34 4.15 -12.72
N GLY A 15 -11.72 5.35 -12.27
CA GLY A 15 -12.31 6.39 -13.11
C GLY A 15 -11.36 6.83 -14.21
N LEU A 16 -10.11 7.16 -13.86
CA LEU A 16 -9.07 7.56 -14.83
C LEU A 16 -8.77 6.47 -15.86
N LEU A 17 -8.81 5.20 -15.45
CA LEU A 17 -8.59 4.05 -16.33
C LEU A 17 -9.83 3.63 -17.13
N ASN A 18 -10.97 4.31 -16.96
CA ASN A 18 -12.26 3.95 -17.54
C ASN A 18 -12.64 2.48 -17.29
N LYS A 19 -12.45 2.01 -16.05
CA LYS A 19 -12.75 0.65 -15.61
C LYS A 19 -13.80 0.66 -14.52
N GLU A 20 -14.66 -0.36 -14.51
CA GLU A 20 -15.61 -0.56 -13.42
C GLU A 20 -14.85 -0.84 -12.10
N PRO A 21 -15.12 -0.07 -11.02
CA PRO A 21 -14.43 -0.27 -9.76
C PRO A 21 -14.75 -1.64 -9.15
N LYS A 22 -13.70 -2.38 -8.78
CA LYS A 22 -13.81 -3.66 -8.10
C LYS A 22 -13.10 -3.60 -6.76
N PHE A 23 -13.82 -3.90 -5.70
CA PHE A 23 -13.31 -3.84 -4.33
C PHE A 23 -13.49 -5.16 -3.61
N SER A 24 -12.48 -5.55 -2.83
CA SER A 24 -12.57 -6.61 -1.83
C SER A 24 -12.19 -6.05 -0.47
N LYS A 25 -12.92 -6.48 0.57
CA LYS A 25 -12.61 -6.10 1.96
C LYS A 25 -12.03 -7.32 2.67
N ALA A 26 -10.94 -7.11 3.40
CA ALA A 26 -10.35 -8.12 4.27
C ALA A 26 -10.44 -7.64 5.74
N PRO A 27 -10.89 -8.49 6.67
CA PRO A 27 -10.78 -8.20 8.09
C PRO A 27 -9.31 -8.07 8.51
N ILE A 28 -8.98 -7.15 9.41
CA ILE A 28 -7.60 -6.97 9.92
C ILE A 28 -7.03 -8.25 10.54
N GLY A 29 -7.89 -9.13 11.09
CA GLY A 29 -7.47 -10.43 11.62
C GLY A 29 -6.80 -11.36 10.60
N VAL A 30 -6.97 -11.12 9.29
CA VAL A 30 -6.21 -11.84 8.25
C VAL A 30 -4.71 -11.55 8.38
N MET A 31 -4.33 -10.30 8.66
CA MET A 31 -2.95 -9.92 8.92
C MET A 31 -2.42 -10.56 10.20
N ASP A 32 -3.24 -10.64 11.25
CA ASP A 32 -2.88 -11.28 12.52
C ASP A 32 -2.55 -12.77 12.34
N VAL A 33 -3.40 -13.49 11.59
CA VAL A 33 -3.16 -14.89 11.25
C VAL A 33 -1.89 -15.03 10.42
N GLY A 34 -1.69 -14.16 9.42
CA GLY A 34 -0.48 -14.15 8.59
C GLY A 34 0.80 -13.96 9.41
N ILE A 35 0.81 -12.95 10.29
CA ILE A 35 1.94 -12.68 11.21
C ILE A 35 2.20 -13.89 12.11
N ALA A 36 1.16 -14.48 12.71
CA ALA A 36 1.32 -15.63 13.60
C ALA A 36 1.90 -16.86 12.89
N VAL A 37 1.48 -17.11 11.65
CA VAL A 37 2.03 -18.18 10.81
C VAL A 37 3.50 -17.91 10.48
N LEU A 38 3.84 -16.69 10.07
CA LEU A 38 5.23 -16.30 9.78
C LEU A 38 6.11 -16.40 11.03
N ASP A 39 5.61 -15.98 12.19
CA ASP A 39 6.31 -16.13 13.47
C ASP A 39 6.55 -17.59 13.83
N PHE A 40 5.58 -18.47 13.60
CA PHE A 40 5.76 -19.90 13.81
C PHE A 40 6.85 -20.46 12.90
N ILE A 41 6.82 -20.11 11.61
CA ILE A 41 7.83 -20.56 10.63
C ILE A 41 9.21 -20.00 10.97
N SER A 42 9.31 -18.77 11.47
CA SER A 42 10.57 -18.11 11.82
C SER A 42 11.38 -18.86 12.89
N LYS A 43 10.70 -19.64 13.74
CA LYS A 43 11.35 -20.50 14.75
C LYS A 43 12.10 -21.68 14.13
N LEU A 44 11.72 -22.08 12.92
CA LEU A 44 12.32 -23.19 12.17
C LEU A 44 13.29 -22.69 11.09
N LEU A 45 12.95 -21.57 10.46
CA LEU A 45 13.71 -20.96 9.37
C LEU A 45 14.01 -19.50 9.71
N PRO A 46 15.25 -19.16 10.13
CA PRO A 46 15.62 -17.80 10.54
C PRO A 46 15.30 -16.72 9.50
N GLY A 47 15.31 -17.06 8.21
CA GLY A 47 14.97 -16.14 7.12
C GLY A 47 13.50 -15.69 7.06
N ALA A 48 12.58 -16.31 7.82
CA ALA A 48 11.18 -15.88 7.88
C ALA A 48 10.93 -14.78 8.93
N LYS A 49 11.94 -14.42 9.75
CA LYS A 49 11.81 -13.36 10.74
C LYS A 49 11.55 -12.00 10.10
N ASP A 50 12.26 -11.70 9.01
CA ASP A 50 12.12 -10.42 8.30
C ASP A 50 10.73 -10.30 7.65
N ALA A 51 10.18 -11.41 7.14
CA ALA A 51 8.82 -11.45 6.61
C ALA A 51 7.76 -11.22 7.70
N ALA A 52 7.94 -11.79 8.89
CA ALA A 52 7.04 -11.55 10.03
C ALA A 52 7.07 -10.08 10.47
N GLU A 53 8.26 -9.48 10.53
CA GLU A 53 8.41 -8.05 10.88
C GLU A 53 7.80 -7.15 9.80
N PHE A 54 8.04 -7.46 8.53
CA PHE A 54 7.42 -6.76 7.41
C PHE A 54 5.88 -6.82 7.47
N ALA A 55 5.31 -7.98 7.81
CA ALA A 55 3.86 -8.12 7.96
C ALA A 55 3.31 -7.26 9.11
N ARG A 56 4.06 -7.09 10.21
CA ARG A 56 3.68 -6.17 11.31
C ARG A 56 3.70 -4.71 10.87
N ILE A 57 4.72 -4.30 10.11
CA ILE A 57 4.80 -2.97 9.51
C ILE A 57 3.62 -2.74 8.58
N GLY A 58 3.31 -3.71 7.71
CA GLY A 58 2.12 -3.64 6.85
C GLY A 58 0.82 -3.50 7.63
N LYS A 59 0.66 -4.23 8.74
CA LYS A 59 -0.51 -4.09 9.62
C LYS A 59 -0.60 -2.69 10.25
N TYR A 60 0.52 -2.13 10.70
CA TYR A 60 0.58 -0.78 11.26
C TYR A 60 0.04 0.26 10.27
N TYR A 61 0.51 0.23 9.01
CA TYR A 61 0.02 1.13 7.96
C TYR A 61 -1.45 0.90 7.57
N ALA A 62 -1.99 -0.30 7.81
CA ALA A 62 -3.39 -0.60 7.51
C ALA A 62 -4.38 -0.07 8.58
N VAL A 63 -3.90 0.22 9.79
CA VAL A 63 -4.77 0.61 10.93
C VAL A 63 -4.52 2.02 11.43
N GLU A 64 -3.31 2.55 11.26
CA GLU A 64 -2.96 3.88 11.71
C GLU A 64 -3.29 4.95 10.67
N ASP A 65 -3.78 6.09 11.16
CA ASP A 65 -4.01 7.27 10.33
C ASP A 65 -2.68 7.96 10.03
N MET A 66 -2.41 8.18 8.75
CA MET A 66 -1.20 8.84 8.26
C MET A 66 -1.47 10.27 7.78
N VAL A 67 -2.68 10.80 8.01
CA VAL A 67 -3.05 12.16 7.58
C VAL A 67 -2.26 13.21 8.37
N GLY A 68 -1.41 13.94 7.65
CA GLY A 68 -0.67 15.08 8.15
C GLY A 68 -1.17 16.42 7.62
N PRO A 69 -0.48 17.53 7.94
CA PRO A 69 -0.75 18.83 7.34
C PRO A 69 -0.60 18.80 5.82
N GLN A 70 -1.40 19.61 5.12
CA GLN A 70 -1.33 19.71 3.66
C GLN A 70 -0.20 20.64 3.21
N TYR A 71 0.56 20.20 2.21
CA TYR A 71 1.61 20.99 1.54
C TYR A 71 1.45 20.89 0.02
N GLY A 72 1.92 21.89 -0.71
CA GLY A 72 1.86 21.93 -2.18
C GLY A 72 0.46 22.15 -2.76
N SER A 73 0.39 22.15 -4.09
CA SER A 73 -0.85 22.31 -4.87
C SER A 73 -1.33 21.03 -5.54
N ASP A 74 -0.43 20.08 -5.77
CA ASP A 74 -0.73 18.86 -6.54
C ASP A 74 -1.73 17.98 -5.80
N THR A 75 -2.59 17.32 -6.58
CA THR A 75 -3.56 16.37 -6.06
C THR A 75 -3.17 14.93 -6.40
N LEU A 76 -3.78 13.98 -5.69
CA LEU A 76 -3.59 12.56 -6.00
C LEU A 76 -4.14 12.21 -7.40
N GLU A 77 -5.20 12.90 -7.84
CA GLU A 77 -5.78 12.73 -9.16
C GLU A 77 -4.82 13.21 -10.25
N ASP A 78 -4.19 14.37 -10.07
CA ASP A 78 -3.15 14.88 -10.98
C ASP A 78 -1.99 13.90 -11.09
N PHE A 79 -1.52 13.37 -9.95
CA PHE A 79 -0.46 12.37 -9.91
C PHE A 79 -0.85 11.07 -10.66
N PHE A 80 -2.05 10.53 -10.43
CA PHE A 80 -2.48 9.32 -11.14
C PHE A 80 -2.64 9.56 -12.65
N ALA A 81 -3.14 10.73 -13.06
CA ALA A 81 -3.24 11.08 -14.47
C ALA A 81 -1.85 11.12 -15.14
N ASP A 82 -0.88 11.76 -14.47
CA ASP A 82 0.51 11.82 -14.94
C ASP A 82 1.14 10.42 -15.04
N VAL A 83 0.95 9.55 -14.05
CA VAL A 83 1.46 8.18 -14.07
C VAL A 83 0.87 7.35 -15.21
N ILE A 84 -0.40 7.58 -15.58
CA ILE A 84 -1.05 6.89 -16.70
C ILE A 84 -0.44 7.33 -18.04
N GLU A 85 -0.09 8.61 -18.19
CA GLU A 85 0.46 9.17 -19.42
C GLU A 85 1.96 8.93 -19.57
N ASN A 86 2.72 9.17 -18.49
CA ASN A 86 4.17 9.26 -18.48
C ASN A 86 4.86 8.10 -17.76
N GLY A 87 4.12 7.24 -17.07
CA GLY A 87 4.66 6.14 -16.27
C GLY A 87 5.15 6.59 -14.89
N LEU A 88 5.89 5.72 -14.20
CA LEU A 88 6.36 5.94 -12.83
C LEU A 88 7.78 6.55 -12.75
N GLU A 89 8.23 7.24 -13.80
CA GLU A 89 9.57 7.82 -13.81
C GLU A 89 9.75 8.80 -12.63
N GLY A 90 10.81 8.61 -11.84
CA GLY A 90 11.06 9.40 -10.63
C GLY A 90 10.38 8.87 -9.36
N GLN A 91 9.59 7.79 -9.42
CA GLN A 91 8.99 7.09 -8.28
C GLN A 91 9.71 5.76 -7.96
N GLU A 92 11.02 5.72 -8.19
CA GLU A 92 11.84 4.53 -8.00
C GLU A 92 11.90 4.10 -6.53
N LEU A 93 11.56 2.83 -6.25
CA LEU A 93 11.55 2.30 -4.88
C LEU A 93 12.96 2.09 -4.30
N GLY A 94 13.99 2.00 -5.16
CA GLY A 94 15.38 1.81 -4.73
C GLY A 94 15.54 0.62 -3.77
N SER A 95 16.23 0.83 -2.65
CA SER A 95 16.42 -0.20 -1.63
C SER A 95 15.15 -0.60 -0.87
N ALA A 96 14.03 0.11 -1.07
CA ALA A 96 12.74 -0.22 -0.50
C ALA A 96 11.89 -1.13 -1.42
N ALA A 97 12.42 -1.54 -2.59
CA ALA A 97 11.74 -2.48 -3.47
C ALA A 97 11.52 -3.82 -2.77
N VAL A 98 10.26 -4.23 -2.66
CA VAL A 98 9.86 -5.50 -2.01
C VAL A 98 10.05 -6.69 -2.94
N PHE A 99 9.94 -6.46 -4.25
CA PHE A 99 10.16 -7.45 -5.29
C PHE A 99 11.34 -6.96 -6.14
N SER A 100 12.35 -7.80 -6.26
CA SER A 100 13.44 -7.60 -7.22
C SER A 100 13.05 -8.20 -8.57
N ASP A 101 13.45 -7.54 -9.66
CA ASP A 101 13.41 -8.09 -11.02
C ASP A 101 14.40 -9.26 -11.21
#